data_AF-A0A1Y1X4X7-F1
#
_entry.id   AF-A0A1Y1X4X7-F1
#
_cell.length_a   1.000
_cell.length_b   1.000
_cell.length_c   1.000
_cell.angle_alpha   90.00
_cell.angle_beta   90.00
_cell.angle_gamma   90.00
#
_symmetry.space_group_name_H-M   'P 1'
#
loop_
_entity.id
_entity.type
_entity.pdbx_description
1 polymer ?
#
loop_
_entity_poly.entity_id
_entity_poly.type
_entity_poly.pdbx_seq_one_letter_code
_entity_poly.pdbx_strand_id
1 'polypeptide(L)'
;MNFKTIFSIVALALAAVSASPVNDIETIKKQCESDGLATFYINDNGEYTCLRQHPKKEDLDYRTCFFTNDNDDNVVCVEEGFNNIPSCSKNSGATDYRECAYKFLEFVDDDSGKLPYRIRKFPTHEKIFYDSYVLDHKECRGHDGIVLSYKVAHQYICLQPATPKNSVSISDKECVRVNGKIYCVVQDNTNLTNCIRRDSHYNHESCKKTLELYSKVNNVNITEYIDN
;
A
#
# COMPACT_ATOMS: atom_id res chain seq x y z
N MET A 1 23.71 -56.52 36.24
CA MET A 1 24.42 -55.59 35.35
C MET A 1 23.53 -55.26 34.15
N ASN A 2 23.60 -54.01 33.71
CA ASN A 2 23.09 -53.42 32.47
C ASN A 2 21.61 -52.97 32.44
N PHE A 3 21.36 -51.89 33.19
CA PHE A 3 20.35 -50.89 32.86
C PHE A 3 20.75 -50.22 31.53
N LYS A 4 19.92 -50.32 30.50
CA LYS A 4 20.03 -49.49 29.30
C LYS A 4 19.08 -48.30 29.45
N THR A 5 19.67 -47.17 29.83
CA THR A 5 19.05 -45.85 29.86
C THR A 5 18.85 -45.36 28.43
N ILE A 6 17.61 -45.12 28.01
CA ILE A 6 17.31 -44.40 26.77
C ILE A 6 17.02 -42.96 27.17
N PHE A 7 18.05 -42.11 27.07
CA PHE A 7 17.89 -40.65 27.10
C PHE A 7 17.37 -40.22 25.73
N SER A 8 16.08 -39.93 25.61
CA SER A 8 15.54 -39.12 24.50
C SER A 8 15.97 -37.68 24.71
N ILE A 9 17.03 -37.28 24.01
CA ILE A 9 17.42 -35.88 23.87
C ILE A 9 16.45 -35.27 22.86
N VAL A 10 15.56 -34.41 23.36
CA VAL A 10 14.77 -33.50 22.53
C VAL A 10 15.76 -32.50 21.94
N ALA A 11 16.06 -32.63 20.66
CA ALA A 11 16.78 -31.61 19.91
C ALA A 11 15.84 -30.40 19.79
N LEU A 12 16.03 -29.40 20.65
CA LEU A 12 15.58 -28.05 20.35
C LEU A 12 16.34 -27.60 19.11
N ALA A 13 15.67 -27.62 17.96
CA ALA A 13 16.10 -26.85 16.80
C ALA A 13 15.96 -25.38 17.17
N LEU A 14 17.02 -24.81 17.75
CA LEU A 14 17.23 -23.38 17.72
C LEU A 14 17.34 -23.00 16.25
N ALA A 15 16.29 -22.38 15.72
CA ALA A 15 16.38 -21.61 14.49
C ALA A 15 17.40 -20.49 14.76
N ALA A 16 18.67 -20.78 14.52
CA ALA A 16 19.69 -19.77 14.44
C ALA A 16 19.35 -18.91 13.23
N VAL A 17 18.75 -17.75 13.49
CA VAL A 17 18.73 -16.65 12.52
C VAL A 17 20.19 -16.21 12.41
N SER A 18 20.94 -16.87 11.53
CA SER A 18 22.32 -16.51 11.25
C SER A 18 22.30 -15.11 10.65
N ALA A 19 22.82 -14.14 11.39
CA ALA A 19 23.22 -12.86 10.81
C ALA A 19 24.24 -13.18 9.70
N SER A 20 23.83 -13.04 8.44
CA SER A 20 24.72 -13.26 7.30
C SER A 20 25.92 -12.31 7.40
N PRO A 21 27.15 -12.78 7.11
CA PRO A 21 28.33 -11.93 7.13
C PRO A 21 28.18 -10.78 6.12
N VAL A 22 28.71 -9.60 6.45
CA VAL A 22 28.59 -8.35 5.66
C VAL A 22 29.02 -8.51 4.18
N ASN A 23 29.91 -9.46 3.86
CA ASN A 23 30.33 -9.79 2.50
C ASN A 23 29.23 -10.49 1.65
N ASP A 24 28.25 -11.09 2.30
CA ASP A 24 27.13 -11.79 1.65
C ASP A 24 26.09 -10.78 1.13
N ILE A 25 25.80 -9.72 1.91
CA ILE A 25 24.81 -8.69 1.55
C ILE A 25 25.19 -7.93 0.28
N GLU A 26 26.47 -7.57 0.11
CA GLU A 26 26.91 -6.89 -1.13
C GLU A 26 26.76 -7.79 -2.36
N THR A 27 27.02 -9.08 -2.20
CA THR A 27 26.85 -10.09 -3.25
C THR A 27 25.36 -10.28 -3.59
N ILE A 28 24.51 -10.42 -2.57
CA ILE A 28 23.05 -10.54 -2.69
C ILE A 28 22.49 -9.31 -3.41
N LYS A 29 22.88 -8.10 -2.99
CA LYS A 29 22.48 -6.84 -3.64
C LYS A 29 22.86 -6.84 -5.12
N LYS A 30 24.12 -7.14 -5.42
CA LYS A 30 24.61 -7.16 -6.81
C LYS A 30 23.87 -8.17 -7.69
N GLN A 31 23.51 -9.33 -7.14
CA GLN A 31 22.76 -10.34 -7.86
C GLN A 31 21.30 -9.91 -8.08
N CYS A 32 20.64 -9.38 -7.04
CA CYS A 32 19.30 -8.81 -7.10
C CYS A 32 19.18 -7.75 -8.20
N GLU A 33 20.10 -6.79 -8.22
CA GLU A 33 20.03 -5.60 -9.10
C GLU A 33 20.66 -5.83 -10.48
N SER A 34 21.12 -7.06 -10.79
CA SER A 34 21.99 -7.34 -11.94
C SER A 34 21.38 -7.01 -13.32
N ASP A 35 20.06 -7.06 -13.46
CA ASP A 35 19.33 -6.76 -14.69
C ASP A 35 18.64 -5.38 -14.68
N GLY A 36 18.76 -4.63 -13.58
CA GLY A 36 18.17 -3.31 -13.40
C GLY A 36 16.64 -3.29 -13.25
N LEU A 37 15.97 -4.44 -13.12
CA LEU A 37 14.51 -4.52 -12.94
C LEU A 37 14.09 -4.71 -11.48
N ALA A 38 15.05 -4.93 -10.59
CA ALA A 38 14.82 -5.06 -9.17
C ALA A 38 15.69 -4.09 -8.36
N THR A 39 15.21 -3.74 -7.17
CA THR A 39 15.91 -2.87 -6.22
C THR A 39 16.06 -3.61 -4.90
N PHE A 40 17.27 -3.57 -4.35
CA PHE A 40 17.58 -4.18 -3.05
C PHE A 40 17.36 -3.19 -1.91
N TYR A 41 16.67 -3.64 -0.87
CA TYR A 41 16.41 -2.88 0.34
C TYR A 41 16.90 -3.65 1.56
N ILE A 42 17.47 -2.93 2.53
CA ILE A 42 17.91 -3.46 3.81
C ILE A 42 17.67 -2.42 4.89
N ASN A 43 17.21 -2.84 6.06
CA ASN A 43 17.04 -1.97 7.22
C ASN A 43 18.14 -2.19 8.28
N ASP A 44 18.12 -1.35 9.32
CA ASP A 44 19.11 -1.40 10.41
C ASP A 44 19.10 -2.71 11.20
N ASN A 45 18.00 -3.47 11.14
CA ASN A 45 17.87 -4.78 11.80
C ASN A 45 18.45 -5.92 10.94
N GLY A 46 18.96 -5.62 9.74
CA GLY A 46 19.47 -6.63 8.80
C GLY A 46 18.38 -7.41 8.07
N GLU A 47 17.11 -6.97 8.16
CA GLU A 47 16.06 -7.47 7.29
C GLU A 47 16.27 -6.89 5.89
N TYR A 48 16.21 -7.73 4.88
CA TYR A 48 16.39 -7.34 3.49
C TYR A 48 15.39 -8.03 2.57
N THR A 49 15.08 -7.34 1.50
CA THR A 49 14.25 -7.83 0.41
C THR A 49 14.71 -7.24 -0.91
N CYS A 50 14.51 -7.98 -1.98
CA CYS A 50 14.68 -7.52 -3.33
C CYS A 50 13.30 -7.43 -3.97
N LEU A 51 12.97 -6.23 -4.47
CA LEU A 51 11.66 -5.93 -5.04
C LEU A 51 11.81 -5.78 -6.55
N ARG A 52 11.19 -6.68 -7.31
CA ARG A 52 11.25 -6.72 -8.77
C ARG A 52 9.98 -6.20 -9.40
N GLN A 53 10.13 -5.39 -10.44
CA GLN A 53 9.01 -4.97 -11.29
C GLN A 53 8.69 -6.05 -12.34
N HIS A 54 7.42 -6.41 -12.44
CA HIS A 54 6.91 -7.32 -13.47
C HIS A 54 5.73 -6.68 -14.21
N PRO A 55 5.55 -6.97 -15.51
CA PRO A 55 4.30 -6.68 -16.19
C PRO A 55 3.19 -7.58 -15.63
N LYS A 56 1.97 -7.04 -15.46
CA LYS A 56 0.80 -7.78 -14.91
C LYS A 56 0.43 -9.05 -15.67
N LYS A 57 0.88 -9.21 -16.92
CA LYS A 57 0.56 -10.35 -17.79
C LYS A 57 1.33 -11.63 -17.45
N GLU A 58 2.30 -11.56 -16.56
CA GLU A 58 3.05 -12.73 -16.09
C GLU A 58 2.25 -13.51 -15.04
N ASP A 59 2.40 -14.83 -15.03
CA ASP A 59 1.93 -15.67 -13.93
C ASP A 59 2.87 -15.47 -12.74
N LEU A 60 2.34 -14.90 -11.66
CA LEU A 60 3.08 -14.47 -10.48
C LEU A 60 2.50 -15.07 -9.19
N ASP A 61 1.67 -16.10 -9.31
CA ASP A 61 0.97 -16.71 -8.17
C ASP A 61 1.92 -17.36 -7.15
N TYR A 62 3.16 -17.64 -7.53
CA TYR A 62 4.21 -18.17 -6.66
C TYR A 62 5.00 -17.10 -5.90
N ARG A 63 4.71 -15.80 -6.10
CA ARG A 63 5.38 -14.67 -5.43
C ARG A 63 4.42 -13.84 -4.60
N THR A 64 4.93 -13.16 -3.58
CA THR A 64 4.19 -12.08 -2.92
C THR A 64 4.37 -10.81 -3.76
N CYS A 65 3.29 -10.34 -4.38
CA CYS A 65 3.31 -9.18 -5.28
C CYS A 65 2.29 -8.15 -4.87
N PHE A 66 2.50 -6.88 -5.22
CA PHE A 66 1.60 -5.77 -4.94
C PHE A 66 1.39 -4.92 -6.19
N PHE A 67 0.19 -4.36 -6.36
CA PHE A 67 0.02 -3.20 -7.23
C PHE A 67 0.58 -1.97 -6.53
N THR A 68 1.32 -1.14 -7.26
CA THR A 68 1.92 0.10 -6.75
C THR A 68 1.66 1.28 -7.69
N ASN A 69 0.78 1.15 -8.68
CA ASN A 69 0.41 2.24 -9.58
C ASN A 69 -1.06 2.16 -9.95
N ASP A 70 -1.63 3.30 -10.33
CA ASP A 70 -3.06 3.44 -10.63
C ASP A 70 -3.47 2.79 -11.97
N ASN A 71 -2.53 2.45 -12.85
CA ASN A 71 -2.83 1.88 -14.16
C ASN A 71 -2.78 0.34 -14.16
N ASP A 72 -2.36 -0.26 -13.04
CA ASP A 72 -2.19 -1.69 -12.83
C ASP A 72 -1.31 -2.42 -13.87
N ASP A 73 -0.56 -1.72 -14.71
CA ASP A 73 0.24 -2.34 -15.78
C ASP A 73 1.48 -3.04 -15.22
N ASN A 74 2.00 -2.52 -14.11
CA ASN A 74 3.18 -3.06 -13.42
C ASN A 74 2.83 -3.48 -12.01
N VAL A 75 3.40 -4.59 -11.59
CA VAL A 75 3.34 -5.11 -10.22
C VAL A 75 4.74 -5.21 -9.66
N VAL A 76 4.86 -5.06 -8.35
CA VAL A 76 6.14 -5.22 -7.66
C VAL A 76 6.08 -6.48 -6.83
N CYS A 77 7.02 -7.39 -7.03
CA CYS A 77 7.07 -8.69 -6.38
C CYS A 77 8.31 -8.84 -5.51
N VAL A 78 8.16 -9.55 -4.40
CA VAL A 78 9.28 -10.04 -3.59
C VAL A 78 10.01 -11.13 -4.36
N GLU A 79 11.33 -11.00 -4.45
CA GLU A 79 12.21 -12.06 -4.93
C GLU A 79 12.53 -13.05 -3.81
N GLU A 80 11.93 -14.24 -3.88
CA GLU A 80 12.08 -15.29 -2.87
C GLU A 80 13.55 -15.68 -2.58
N GLY A 81 14.42 -15.64 -3.58
CA GLY A 81 15.85 -15.95 -3.42
C GLY A 81 16.70 -14.83 -2.82
N PHE A 82 16.13 -13.64 -2.67
CA PHE A 82 16.81 -12.42 -2.23
C PHE A 82 16.00 -11.69 -1.14
N ASN A 83 15.34 -12.45 -0.26
CA ASN A 83 14.52 -11.95 0.83
C ASN A 83 14.73 -12.80 2.09
N ASN A 84 14.88 -12.15 3.26
CA ASN A 84 14.92 -12.85 4.56
C ASN A 84 13.72 -12.54 5.47
N ILE A 85 12.72 -11.80 4.97
CA ILE A 85 11.51 -11.43 5.71
C ILE A 85 10.49 -12.57 5.59
N PRO A 86 10.21 -13.34 6.66
CA PRO A 86 9.40 -14.56 6.56
C PRO A 86 7.98 -14.29 6.08
N SER A 87 7.37 -13.20 6.56
CA SER A 87 6.01 -12.77 6.19
C SER A 87 5.88 -12.39 4.72
N CYS A 88 6.99 -12.04 4.06
CA CYS A 88 7.02 -11.74 2.63
C CYS A 88 7.26 -12.94 1.72
N SER A 89 7.73 -14.06 2.27
CA SER A 89 8.05 -15.25 1.49
C SER A 89 6.84 -16.17 1.39
N LYS A 90 6.44 -16.55 0.18
CA LYS A 90 5.51 -17.67 -0.06
C LYS A 90 6.14 -19.03 0.25
N ASN A 91 7.45 -19.13 0.09
CA ASN A 91 8.20 -20.37 0.34
C ASN A 91 8.35 -20.67 1.84
N SER A 92 8.28 -19.66 2.71
CA SER A 92 8.40 -19.84 4.17
C SER A 92 7.19 -20.54 4.79
N GLY A 93 6.03 -20.55 4.11
CA GLY A 93 4.76 -21.01 4.67
C GLY A 93 4.18 -20.10 5.77
N ALA A 94 4.85 -18.99 6.07
CA ALA A 94 4.47 -18.01 7.10
C ALA A 94 4.03 -16.66 6.47
N THR A 95 3.58 -16.68 5.22
CA THR A 95 3.22 -15.47 4.48
C THR A 95 2.08 -14.73 5.16
N ASP A 96 2.36 -13.51 5.61
CA ASP A 96 1.35 -12.54 6.00
C ASP A 96 1.42 -11.38 5.03
N TYR A 97 0.38 -11.28 4.21
CA TYR A 97 0.33 -10.32 3.12
C TYR A 97 0.29 -8.87 3.62
N ARG A 98 -0.36 -8.61 4.76
CA ARG A 98 -0.45 -7.28 5.35
C ARG A 98 0.85 -6.90 6.04
N GLU A 99 1.46 -7.83 6.77
CA GLU A 99 2.77 -7.62 7.38
C GLU A 99 3.84 -7.39 6.31
N CYS A 100 3.83 -8.16 5.23
CA CYS A 100 4.76 -7.95 4.12
C CYS A 100 4.55 -6.59 3.45
N ALA A 101 3.30 -6.17 3.22
CA ALA A 101 3.00 -4.85 2.69
C ALA A 101 3.51 -3.73 3.62
N TYR A 102 3.46 -3.94 4.94
CA TYR A 102 4.00 -2.99 5.91
C TYR A 102 5.52 -2.90 5.80
N LYS A 103 6.21 -4.05 5.73
CA LYS A 103 7.65 -4.12 5.49
C LYS A 103 8.08 -3.48 4.18
N PHE A 104 7.32 -3.71 3.10
CA PHE A 104 7.52 -2.99 1.85
C PHE A 104 7.50 -1.48 2.08
N LEU A 105 6.46 -0.96 2.75
CA LEU A 105 6.33 0.47 3.02
C LEU A 105 7.48 1.02 3.87
N GLU A 106 7.99 0.29 4.87
CA GLU A 106 9.18 0.69 5.64
C GLU A 106 10.41 0.96 4.75
N PHE A 107 10.52 0.29 3.60
CA PHE A 107 11.65 0.45 2.69
C PHE A 107 11.47 1.57 1.66
N VAL A 108 10.23 1.88 1.28
CA VAL A 108 9.95 2.76 0.15
C VAL A 108 9.29 4.10 0.53
N ASP A 109 8.80 4.24 1.76
CA ASP A 109 8.26 5.49 2.30
C ASP A 109 9.44 6.36 2.78
N ASP A 110 9.51 7.58 2.27
CA ASP A 110 10.59 8.54 2.55
C ASP A 110 10.25 9.50 3.70
N ASP A 111 9.15 9.24 4.42
CA ASP A 111 8.61 10.08 5.48
C ASP A 111 8.23 11.51 5.06
N SER A 112 8.14 11.80 3.77
CA SER A 112 7.70 13.11 3.24
C SER A 112 6.23 13.44 3.56
N GLY A 113 5.49 12.50 4.16
CA GLY A 113 4.05 12.61 4.38
C GLY A 113 3.25 12.46 3.09
N LYS A 114 3.88 11.99 2.01
CA LYS A 114 3.29 11.71 0.70
C LYS A 114 3.72 10.31 0.26
N LEU A 115 2.80 9.58 -0.36
CA LEU A 115 3.08 8.28 -0.97
C LEU A 115 2.65 8.34 -2.44
N PRO A 116 3.59 8.35 -3.40
CA PRO A 116 3.26 8.50 -4.83
C PRO A 116 2.72 7.21 -5.46
N TYR A 117 2.43 6.20 -4.66
CA TYR A 117 1.86 4.93 -5.06
C TYR A 117 0.80 4.49 -4.06
N ARG A 118 -0.13 3.68 -4.56
CA ARG A 118 -1.13 2.98 -3.75
C ARG A 118 -0.78 1.52 -3.70
N ILE A 119 -0.54 0.99 -2.51
CA ILE A 119 -0.28 -0.43 -2.36
C ILE A 119 -1.61 -1.19 -2.30
N ARG A 120 -1.85 -2.06 -3.28
CA ARG A 120 -3.06 -2.89 -3.36
C ARG A 120 -2.71 -4.36 -3.55
N LYS A 121 -3.62 -5.22 -3.12
CA LYS A 121 -3.41 -6.66 -3.14
C LYS A 121 -3.36 -7.20 -4.57
N PHE A 122 -2.35 -7.97 -4.92
CA PHE A 122 -2.33 -8.76 -6.14
C PHE A 122 -2.96 -10.14 -5.89
N PRO A 123 -3.81 -10.66 -6.80
CA PRO A 123 -4.35 -10.02 -8.02
C PRO A 123 -5.67 -9.26 -7.79
N THR A 124 -6.21 -9.21 -6.57
CA THR A 124 -7.60 -8.76 -6.29
C THR A 124 -7.84 -7.25 -6.33
N HIS A 125 -6.78 -6.44 -6.30
CA HIS A 125 -6.78 -4.97 -6.15
C HIS A 125 -7.43 -4.47 -4.85
N GLU A 126 -7.64 -5.36 -3.88
CA GLU A 126 -8.19 -4.98 -2.58
C GLU A 126 -7.22 -4.07 -1.83
N LYS A 127 -7.77 -3.09 -1.11
CA LYS A 127 -7.01 -2.29 -0.16
C LYS A 127 -6.45 -3.20 0.94
N ILE A 128 -5.22 -2.95 1.39
CA ILE A 128 -4.56 -3.77 2.41
C ILE A 128 -4.78 -3.16 3.81
N PHE A 129 -4.71 -1.83 3.91
CA PHE A 129 -4.74 -1.08 5.16
C PHE A 129 -6.05 -0.30 5.34
N TYR A 130 -7.14 -0.98 5.66
CA TYR A 130 -8.46 -0.36 5.83
C TYR A 130 -8.57 0.60 7.02
N ASP A 131 -7.70 0.45 8.01
CA ASP A 131 -7.71 1.09 9.33
C ASP A 131 -6.64 2.18 9.48
N SER A 132 -5.85 2.46 8.44
CA SER A 132 -4.75 3.42 8.49
C SER A 132 -5.07 4.75 7.83
N TYR A 133 -5.61 5.70 8.60
CA TYR A 133 -5.80 7.08 8.14
C TYR A 133 -4.47 7.74 7.75
N VAL A 134 -3.36 7.34 8.37
CA VAL A 134 -2.02 7.89 8.08
C VAL A 134 -1.64 7.54 6.65
N LEU A 135 -1.76 6.27 6.27
CA LEU A 135 -1.47 5.83 4.91
C LEU A 135 -2.44 6.45 3.90
N ASP A 136 -3.73 6.54 4.24
CA ASP A 136 -4.70 7.19 3.36
C ASP A 136 -4.37 8.65 3.08
N HIS A 137 -3.92 9.39 4.11
CA HIS A 137 -3.49 10.76 3.94
C HIS A 137 -2.21 10.86 3.10
N LYS A 138 -1.24 9.96 3.30
CA LYS A 138 -0.01 9.93 2.50
C LYS A 138 -0.31 9.61 1.03
N GLU A 139 -1.08 8.55 0.75
CA GLU A 139 -1.54 8.17 -0.60
C GLU A 139 -2.32 9.32 -1.25
N CYS A 140 -3.23 9.96 -0.51
CA CYS A 140 -4.00 11.08 -1.04
C CYS A 140 -3.08 12.22 -1.52
N ARG A 141 -2.16 12.67 -0.67
CA ARG A 141 -1.25 13.79 -0.96
C ARG A 141 -0.18 13.48 -1.99
N GLY A 142 0.24 12.22 -2.10
CA GLY A 142 1.22 11.79 -3.11
C GLY A 142 0.65 11.79 -4.53
N HIS A 143 -0.67 11.78 -4.68
CA HIS A 143 -1.38 11.87 -5.95
C HIS A 143 -2.07 13.25 -6.11
N ASP A 144 -1.40 14.31 -5.65
CA ASP A 144 -1.86 15.72 -5.71
C ASP A 144 -3.25 15.96 -5.10
N GLY A 145 -3.65 15.10 -4.17
CA GLY A 145 -4.94 15.16 -3.51
C GLY A 145 -4.97 16.11 -2.32
N ILE A 146 -6.18 16.53 -1.98
CA ILE A 146 -6.52 17.36 -0.84
C ILE A 146 -7.21 16.46 0.18
N VAL A 147 -6.62 16.38 1.37
CA VAL A 147 -7.25 15.71 2.52
C VAL A 147 -8.11 16.74 3.25
N LEU A 148 -9.41 16.46 3.34
CA LEU A 148 -10.33 17.22 4.17
C LEU A 148 -10.59 16.42 5.44
N SER A 149 -10.24 16.95 6.61
CA SER A 149 -10.46 16.30 7.91
C SER A 149 -11.37 17.09 8.84
N TYR A 150 -12.05 16.43 9.78
CA TYR A 150 -12.95 17.10 10.73
C TYR A 150 -12.83 16.54 12.14
N LYS A 151 -12.50 17.39 13.13
CA LYS A 151 -12.38 17.08 14.58
C LYS A 151 -11.35 16.02 14.97
N VAL A 152 -11.33 14.86 14.32
CA VAL A 152 -10.45 13.72 14.58
C VAL A 152 -9.86 13.19 13.28
N ALA A 153 -8.72 12.50 13.37
CA ALA A 153 -7.99 12.03 12.20
C ALA A 153 -8.72 10.93 11.40
N HIS A 154 -9.65 10.20 12.03
CA HIS A 154 -10.52 9.21 11.39
C HIS A 154 -11.83 9.81 10.86
N GLN A 155 -11.86 11.09 10.52
CA GLN A 155 -13.01 11.71 9.86
C GLN A 155 -12.43 12.49 8.69
N TYR A 156 -12.31 11.82 7.53
CA TYR A 156 -11.60 12.37 6.39
C TYR A 156 -12.19 11.99 5.03
N ILE A 157 -11.97 12.88 4.07
CA ILE A 157 -12.24 12.69 2.65
C ILE A 157 -10.95 12.99 1.89
N CYS A 158 -10.57 12.11 0.97
CA CYS A 158 -9.54 12.42 -0.02
C CYS A 158 -10.20 12.91 -1.31
N LEU A 159 -9.84 14.12 -1.72
CA LEU A 159 -10.22 14.71 -3.00
C LEU A 159 -9.01 14.68 -3.94
N GLN A 160 -9.11 14.06 -5.10
CA GLN A 160 -8.02 14.04 -6.09
C GLN A 160 -8.41 14.71 -7.40
N PRO A 161 -7.46 15.37 -8.10
CA PRO A 161 -7.77 16.05 -9.34
C PRO A 161 -8.26 15.03 -10.38
N ALA A 162 -9.36 15.36 -11.05
CA ALA A 162 -9.81 14.61 -12.22
C ALA A 162 -8.81 14.80 -13.36
N THR A 163 -8.20 13.72 -13.82
CA THR A 163 -7.28 13.72 -14.97
C THR A 163 -7.97 13.09 -16.18
N PRO A 164 -7.52 13.35 -17.43
CA PRO A 164 -8.06 12.70 -18.61
C PRO A 164 -7.98 11.17 -18.58
N LYS A 165 -7.04 10.59 -17.83
CA LYS A 165 -6.96 9.13 -17.61
C LYS A 165 -8.08 8.61 -16.71
N ASN A 166 -8.55 9.45 -15.78
CA ASN A 166 -9.59 9.12 -14.82
C ASN A 166 -10.95 9.75 -15.17
N SER A 167 -11.07 10.44 -16.30
CA SER A 167 -12.27 11.22 -16.67
C SER A 167 -13.49 10.34 -17.00
N VAL A 168 -13.27 9.17 -17.59
CA VAL A 168 -14.31 8.16 -17.86
C VAL A 168 -14.95 7.65 -16.55
N SER A 169 -14.25 7.78 -15.40
CA SER A 169 -14.73 7.35 -14.08
C SER A 169 -15.43 8.46 -13.27
N ILE A 170 -15.58 9.67 -13.82
CA ILE A 170 -16.18 10.80 -13.09
C ILE A 170 -17.66 10.52 -12.75
N SER A 171 -18.40 9.86 -13.64
CA SER A 171 -19.82 9.52 -13.42
C SER A 171 -20.05 8.65 -12.18
N ASP A 172 -19.04 7.86 -11.79
CA ASP A 172 -19.08 6.93 -10.66
C ASP A 172 -18.50 7.55 -9.37
N LYS A 173 -18.15 8.84 -9.39
CA LYS A 173 -17.50 9.54 -8.29
C LYS A 173 -18.29 10.77 -7.88
N GLU A 174 -18.20 11.10 -6.60
CA GLU A 174 -18.66 12.40 -6.11
C GLU A 174 -17.55 13.41 -6.39
N CYS A 175 -17.86 14.50 -7.08
CA CYS A 175 -16.85 15.48 -7.49
C CYS A 175 -17.27 16.90 -7.13
N VAL A 176 -16.28 17.75 -6.92
CA VAL A 176 -16.42 19.16 -6.59
C VAL A 176 -15.38 19.97 -7.37
N ARG A 177 -15.61 21.27 -7.51
CA ARG A 177 -14.62 22.20 -8.04
C ARG A 177 -13.83 22.82 -6.91
N VAL A 178 -12.51 22.76 -7.00
CA VAL A 178 -11.58 23.46 -6.12
C VAL A 178 -10.74 24.40 -6.99
N ASN A 179 -10.85 25.71 -6.76
CA ASN A 179 -10.15 26.74 -7.55
C ASN A 179 -10.30 26.56 -9.07
N GLY A 180 -11.51 26.21 -9.53
CA GLY A 180 -11.83 26.00 -10.94
C GLY A 180 -11.39 24.66 -11.54
N LYS A 181 -10.69 23.80 -10.79
CA LYS A 181 -10.33 22.43 -11.19
C LYS A 181 -11.28 21.42 -10.58
N ILE A 182 -11.57 20.33 -11.29
CA ILE A 182 -12.43 19.25 -10.79
C ILE A 182 -11.60 18.33 -9.91
N TYR A 183 -12.09 18.08 -8.70
CA TYR A 183 -11.56 17.08 -7.77
C TYR A 183 -12.66 16.09 -7.42
N CYS A 184 -12.32 14.82 -7.33
CA CYS A 184 -13.26 13.75 -7.04
C CYS A 184 -12.88 13.01 -5.76
N VAL A 185 -13.90 12.57 -5.02
CA VAL A 185 -13.76 11.71 -3.86
C VAL A 185 -13.12 10.39 -4.29
N VAL A 186 -12.03 10.04 -3.61
CA VAL A 186 -11.33 8.77 -3.78
C VAL A 186 -11.89 7.77 -2.79
N GLN A 187 -12.51 6.71 -3.29
CA GLN A 187 -13.18 5.70 -2.46
C GLN A 187 -12.20 5.04 -1.48
N ASP A 188 -11.06 4.56 -1.98
CA ASP A 188 -10.08 3.86 -1.15
C ASP A 188 -9.45 4.72 -0.04
N ASN A 189 -9.36 6.03 -0.24
CA ASN A 189 -8.71 6.96 0.70
C ASN A 189 -9.71 7.90 1.39
N THR A 190 -10.98 7.50 1.46
CA THR A 190 -12.05 8.21 2.15
C THR A 190 -12.72 7.24 3.10
N ASN A 191 -13.00 7.67 4.33
CA ASN A 191 -13.64 6.79 5.31
C ASN A 191 -15.09 7.17 5.64
N LEU A 192 -15.65 8.12 4.87
CA LEU A 192 -17.04 8.55 4.96
C LEU A 192 -17.85 7.86 3.87
N THR A 193 -18.51 6.77 4.25
CA THR A 193 -19.28 5.91 3.32
C THR A 193 -20.41 6.66 2.62
N ASN A 194 -20.99 7.69 3.25
CA ASN A 194 -22.01 8.55 2.63
C ASN A 194 -21.49 9.33 1.41
N CYS A 195 -20.16 9.46 1.25
CA CYS A 195 -19.49 10.09 0.11
C CYS A 195 -18.92 9.10 -0.92
N ILE A 196 -18.99 7.80 -0.68
CA ILE A 196 -18.47 6.77 -1.57
C ILE A 196 -19.62 6.26 -2.45
N ARG A 197 -19.68 6.70 -3.71
CA ARG A 197 -20.80 6.39 -4.64
C ARG A 197 -21.18 4.90 -4.78
N ARG A 198 -20.21 3.99 -4.61
CA ARG A 198 -20.43 2.54 -4.70
C ARG A 198 -20.85 1.90 -3.37
N ASP A 199 -20.83 2.65 -2.27
CA ASP A 199 -21.26 2.17 -0.96
C ASP A 199 -22.79 2.23 -0.85
N SER A 200 -23.38 1.24 -0.18
CA SER A 200 -24.83 1.18 0.06
C SER A 200 -25.37 2.36 0.87
N HIS A 201 -24.52 3.05 1.63
CA HIS A 201 -24.87 4.22 2.44
C HIS A 201 -24.65 5.55 1.72
N TYR A 202 -24.24 5.51 0.44
CA TYR A 202 -24.07 6.72 -0.36
C TYR A 202 -25.31 7.60 -0.35
N ASN A 203 -25.12 8.89 -0.11
CA ASN A 203 -26.18 9.87 -0.21
C ASN A 203 -25.59 11.22 -0.65
N HIS A 204 -25.95 11.65 -1.86
CA HIS A 204 -25.41 12.86 -2.46
C HIS A 204 -25.58 14.10 -1.57
N GLU A 205 -26.78 14.37 -1.07
CA GLU A 205 -27.07 15.53 -0.20
C GLU A 205 -26.30 15.49 1.12
N SER A 206 -26.16 14.30 1.72
CA SER A 206 -25.36 14.10 2.93
C SER A 206 -23.88 14.31 2.66
N CYS A 207 -23.38 13.81 1.53
CA CYS A 207 -21.99 14.01 1.15
C CYS A 207 -21.69 15.49 0.87
N LYS A 208 -22.55 16.18 0.12
CA LYS A 208 -22.43 17.62 -0.15
C LYS A 208 -22.29 18.44 1.12
N LYS A 209 -23.19 18.24 2.09
CA LYS A 209 -23.12 18.91 3.41
C LYS A 209 -21.83 18.57 4.16
N THR A 210 -21.37 17.33 4.06
CA THR A 210 -20.11 16.87 4.67
C THR A 210 -18.91 17.57 4.03
N LEU A 211 -18.85 17.62 2.71
CA LEU A 211 -17.83 18.30 1.93
C LEU A 211 -17.81 19.80 2.25
N GLU A 212 -18.96 20.47 2.31
CA GLU A 212 -19.07 21.90 2.69
C GLU A 212 -18.53 22.15 4.11
N LEU A 213 -18.91 21.30 5.08
CA LEU A 213 -18.44 21.42 6.44
C LEU A 213 -16.92 21.20 6.55
N TYR A 214 -16.42 20.14 5.93
CA TYR A 214 -15.01 19.75 6.04
C TYR A 214 -14.13 20.74 5.28
N SER A 215 -14.56 21.19 4.10
CA SER A 215 -13.84 22.19 3.31
C SER A 215 -13.69 23.52 4.06
N LYS A 216 -14.75 23.97 4.75
CA LYS A 216 -14.70 25.15 5.63
C LYS A 216 -13.66 25.00 6.75
N VAL A 217 -13.60 23.83 7.40
CA VAL A 217 -12.62 23.57 8.48
C VAL A 217 -11.19 23.55 7.95
N ASN A 218 -10.98 23.09 6.72
CA ASN A 218 -9.65 22.99 6.11
C ASN A 218 -9.28 24.23 5.27
N ASN A 219 -10.10 25.29 5.29
CA ASN A 219 -9.94 26.51 4.46
C ASN A 219 -9.82 26.23 2.95
N VAL A 220 -10.56 25.23 2.47
CA VAL A 220 -10.64 24.88 1.04
C VAL A 220 -11.96 25.42 0.50
N ASN A 221 -11.92 26.22 -0.56
CA ASN A 221 -13.13 26.68 -1.21
C ASN A 221 -13.59 25.63 -2.24
N ILE A 222 -14.76 25.04 -2.02
CA ILE A 222 -15.36 24.07 -2.93
C ILE A 222 -16.66 24.62 -3.51
N THR A 223 -16.93 24.29 -4.77
CA THR A 223 -18.24 24.48 -5.37
C THR A 223 -18.72 23.19 -5.99
N GLU A 224 -20.03 23.05 -6.11
CA GLU A 224 -20.66 21.88 -6.70
C GLU A 224 -20.21 21.68 -8.16
N TYR A 225 -19.92 20.43 -8.50
CA TYR A 225 -19.71 20.01 -9.87
C TYR A 225 -21.02 19.47 -10.41
N ILE A 226 -21.59 20.17 -11.38
CA ILE A 226 -22.78 19.74 -12.12
C ILE A 226 -22.26 19.21 -13.47
N ASP A 227 -22.44 17.92 -13.72
CA ASP A 227 -22.26 17.32 -15.05
C ASP A 227 -23.31 17.93 -15.97
N ASN A 228 -22.86 18.60 -17.04
CA ASN A 228 -23.74 19.11 -18.10
C ASN A 228 -23.87 18.09 -19.23
#